data_AF-A0A136KJF9-F1
#
_entry.id   AF-A0A136KJF9-F1
#
_cell.length_a   1.000
_cell.length_b   1.000
_cell.length_c   1.000
_cell.angle_alpha   90.00
_cell.angle_beta   90.00
_cell.angle_gamma   90.00
#
_symmetry.space_group_name_H-M   'P 1'
#
loop_
_entity.id
_entity.type
_entity.pdbx_description
1 polymer ?
#
loop_
_entity_poly.entity_id
_entity_poly.type
_entity_poly.pdbx_seq_one_letter_code
_entity_poly.pdbx_strand_id
1 'polypeptide(L)' 'MVINLKQKRTRVIELFKQCKIDILVATDVAARGVDIQDITMVINYDEPANYDDYIHRIGRTGRIGKKGYAFTFVE' A
#
# COMPACT_ATOMS: atom_id res chain seq x y z
N MET A 1 6.73 -8.90 1.24
CA MET A 1 8.10 -8.76 0.69
C MET A 1 8.55 -7.32 0.86
N VAL A 2 9.58 -7.07 1.69
CA VAL A 2 10.09 -5.70 1.94
C VAL A 2 10.87 -5.22 0.72
N ILE A 3 10.53 -4.03 0.23
CA ILE A 3 11.08 -3.48 -1.01
C ILE A 3 12.27 -2.55 -0.69
N ASN A 4 13.50 -2.94 -1.02
CA ASN A 4 14.70 -2.10 -0.78
C ASN A 4 15.59 -1.87 -2.04
N LEU A 5 15.21 -2.36 -3.23
CA LEU A 5 15.99 -2.19 -4.48
C LEU A 5 15.08 -1.84 -5.67
N LYS A 6 15.42 -0.78 -6.44
CA LYS A 6 14.59 -0.22 -7.53
C LYS A 6 14.12 -1.26 -8.58
N GLN A 7 14.99 -2.18 -9.02
CA GLN A 7 14.59 -3.23 -9.97
C GLN A 7 13.71 -4.31 -9.33
N LYS A 8 13.98 -4.70 -8.08
CA LYS A 8 13.14 -5.67 -7.35
C LYS A 8 11.76 -5.08 -7.07
N ARG A 9 11.69 -3.76 -6.83
CA ARG A 9 10.44 -3.03 -6.58
C ARG A 9 9.43 -3.22 -7.71
N THR A 10 9.79 -2.87 -8.95
CA THR A 10 8.86 -2.93 -10.09
C THR A 10 8.29 -4.33 -10.29
N ARG A 11 9.15 -5.35 -10.25
CA ARG A 11 8.72 -6.75 -10.38
C ARG A 11 7.73 -7.18 -9.29
N VAL A 12 7.96 -6.80 -8.04
CA VAL A 12 7.06 -7.16 -6.93
C VAL A 12 5.70 -6.50 -7.09
N ILE A 13 5.68 -5.24 -7.53
CA ILE A 13 4.44 -4.51 -7.80
C ILE A 13 3.67 -5.14 -8.95
N GLU A 14 4.37 -5.53 -10.03
CA GLU A 14 3.75 -6.24 -11.16
C GLU A 14 3.13 -7.56 -10.72
N LEU A 15 3.87 -8.36 -9.96
CA LEU A 15 3.35 -9.62 -9.42
C LEU A 15 2.14 -9.41 -8.49
N PHE A 16 2.17 -8.35 -7.69
CA PHE A 16 1.03 -7.97 -6.84
C PHE A 16 -0.19 -7.55 -7.67
N LYS A 17 0.00 -6.71 -8.70
CA LYS A 17 -1.08 -6.32 -9.63
C LYS A 17 -1.65 -7.51 -10.42
N GLN A 18 -0.83 -8.51 -10.71
CA GLN A 18 -1.23 -9.76 -11.37
C GLN A 18 -1.84 -10.79 -10.41
N CYS A 19 -2.09 -10.43 -9.15
CA CYS A 19 -2.59 -11.35 -8.11
C CYS A 19 -1.71 -12.60 -7.93
N LYS A 20 -0.39 -12.48 -8.17
CA LYS A 20 0.61 -13.52 -7.88
C LYS A 20 1.18 -13.37 -6.46
N ILE A 21 0.96 -12.23 -5.84
CA ILE A 21 1.28 -11.92 -4.45
C ILE A 21 0.03 -11.29 -3.85
N ASP A 22 -0.47 -11.83 -2.75
CA ASP A 22 -1.69 -11.33 -2.11
C ASP A 22 -1.42 -10.21 -1.11
N ILE A 23 -0.21 -10.16 -0.55
CA ILE A 23 0.16 -9.21 0.51
C ILE A 23 1.46 -8.47 0.16
N LEU A 24 1.38 -7.15 0.15
CA LEU A 24 2.51 -6.26 0.00
C LEU A 24 2.80 -5.53 1.31
N VAL A 25 4.06 -5.54 1.74
CA VAL A 25 4.52 -4.82 2.93
C VAL A 25 5.58 -3.82 2.48
N ALA A 26 5.37 -2.54 2.78
CA ALA A 26 6.25 -1.46 2.36
C ALA A 26 6.29 -0.34 3.40
N THR A 27 7.40 0.41 3.43
CA THR A 27 7.52 1.69 4.13
C THR A 27 7.16 2.84 3.18
N ASP A 28 6.87 4.03 3.70
CA ASP A 28 6.53 5.20 2.85
C ASP A 28 7.62 5.50 1.82
N VAL A 29 8.89 5.39 2.20
CA VAL A 29 10.04 5.59 1.31
C VAL A 29 10.01 4.59 0.15
N ALA A 30 9.70 3.33 0.43
CA ALA A 30 9.64 2.29 -0.59
C ALA A 30 8.43 2.46 -1.53
N ALA A 31 7.31 2.99 -1.02
CA ALA A 31 6.07 3.19 -1.75
C ALA A 31 6.03 4.47 -2.61
N ARG A 32 6.89 5.47 -2.34
CA ARG A 32 6.93 6.72 -3.13
C ARG A 32 7.26 6.46 -4.61
N GLY A 33 6.50 7.11 -5.48
CA GLY A 33 6.60 6.94 -6.94
C GLY A 33 6.12 5.57 -7.43
N VAL A 34 5.40 4.82 -6.61
CA VAL A 34 4.71 3.60 -7.01
C VAL A 34 3.22 3.86 -7.04
N ASP A 35 2.61 3.69 -8.21
CA ASP A 35 1.17 3.73 -8.34
C ASP A 35 0.57 2.33 -8.14
N ILE A 36 0.16 2.06 -6.89
CA ILE A 36 -0.66 0.90 -6.53
C ILE A 36 -2.06 1.43 -6.28
N GLN A 37 -3.03 0.90 -7.01
CA GLN A 37 -4.44 1.27 -6.92
C GLN A 37 -5.27 -0.01 -6.80
N ASP A 38 -6.55 0.15 -6.46
CA ASP A 38 -7.53 -0.93 -6.43
C ASP A 38 -7.22 -2.06 -5.45
N ILE A 39 -6.57 -1.76 -4.31
CA ILE A 39 -6.42 -2.73 -3.23
C ILE A 39 -7.69 -2.81 -2.37
N THR A 40 -7.98 -3.99 -1.84
CA THR A 40 -9.18 -4.23 -1.02
C THR A 40 -9.00 -3.78 0.43
N MET A 41 -7.76 -3.73 0.92
CA MET A 41 -7.45 -3.43 2.31
C MET A 41 -6.09 -2.72 2.43
N VAL A 42 -6.04 -1.73 3.33
CA VAL A 42 -4.83 -1.06 3.79
C VAL A 42 -4.69 -1.30 5.30
N ILE A 43 -3.48 -1.66 5.73
CA ILE A 43 -3.14 -1.79 7.15
C ILE A 43 -1.96 -0.87 7.44
N ASN A 44 -2.18 0.18 8.23
CA ASN A 44 -1.13 1.00 8.80
C ASN A 44 -0.58 0.26 10.03
N TYR A 45 0.55 -0.42 9.84
CA TYR A 45 1.20 -1.12 10.94
C TYR A 45 1.73 -0.13 11.98
N ASP A 46 2.41 0.91 11.51
CA ASP A 46 2.79 2.07 12.31
C ASP A 46 1.84 3.23 12.03
N GLU A 47 1.52 4.01 13.07
CA GLU A 47 0.68 5.20 12.94
C GLU A 47 1.28 6.18 11.91
N PRO A 48 0.47 6.71 10.97
CA PRO A 48 0.95 7.72 10.04
C PRO A 48 1.45 8.96 10.77
N ALA A 49 2.57 9.54 10.31
CA ALA A 49 3.18 10.70 10.96
C ALA A 49 2.30 11.96 10.92
N ASN A 50 1.39 12.05 9.96
CA ASN A 50 0.42 13.13 9.83
C ASN A 50 -0.84 12.67 9.06
N TYR A 51 -1.84 13.54 9.03
CA TYR A 51 -3.13 13.28 8.38
C TYR A 51 -3.03 13.10 6.86
N ASP A 52 -2.15 13.84 6.19
CA ASP A 52 -2.00 13.74 4.73
C ASP A 52 -1.41 12.37 4.34
N ASP A 53 -0.43 11.87 5.11
CA ASP A 53 0.11 10.53 4.94
C ASP A 53 -0.97 9.46 5.16
N TYR A 54 -1.83 9.62 6.17
CA TYR A 54 -2.97 8.74 6.38
C TYR A 54 -3.89 8.71 5.15
N ILE A 55 -4.34 9.87 4.66
CA ILE A 55 -5.21 9.99 3.49
C ILE A 55 -4.56 9.38 2.24
N HIS A 56 -3.27 9.62 2.01
CA HIS A 56 -2.54 9.06 0.88
C HIS A 56 -2.38 7.53 0.94
N ARG A 57 -2.20 6.96 2.14
CA ARG A 57 -2.13 5.52 2.35
C ARG A 57 -3.51 4.87 2.17
N ILE A 58 -4.56 5.38 2.79
CA ILE A 58 -5.91 4.78 2.67
C ILE A 58 -6.54 4.99 1.30
N GLY A 59 -6.14 6.04 0.56
CA GLY A 59 -6.61 6.32 -0.80
C GLY A 59 -6.22 5.27 -1.85
N ARG A 60 -5.49 4.23 -1.44
CA ARG A 60 -5.16 3.05 -2.24
C ARG A 60 -6.32 2.06 -2.31
N THR A 61 -7.24 2.09 -1.34
CA THR A 61 -8.45 1.25 -1.29
C THR A 61 -9.74 2.03 -1.59
N GLY A 62 -10.86 1.32 -1.78
CA GLY A 62 -12.19 1.93 -1.81
C GLY A 62 -12.53 2.82 -3.01
N ARG A 63 -11.96 2.56 -4.20
CA ARG A 63 -12.20 3.37 -5.42
C ARG A 63 -13.45 2.91 -6.20
N ILE A 64 -14.12 3.87 -6.84
CA ILE A 64 -15.24 3.71 -7.80
C ILE A 64 -16.21 2.57 -7.42
N GLY A 65 -17.01 2.79 -6.38
CA GLY A 65 -18.07 1.86 -5.97
C GLY A 65 -17.58 0.56 -5.33
N LYS A 66 -16.27 0.31 -5.26
CA LYS A 66 -15.72 -0.84 -4.53
C LYS A 66 -15.60 -0.52 -3.05
N LYS A 67 -15.97 -1.47 -2.20
CA LYS A 67 -15.74 -1.38 -0.75
C LYS A 67 -14.24 -1.53 -0.46
N GLY A 68 -13.72 -0.67 0.39
CA GLY A 68 -12.34 -0.71 0.88
C GLY A 68 -12.29 -0.72 2.40
N TYR A 69 -11.24 -1.30 2.96
CA TYR A 69 -11.01 -1.34 4.41
C TYR A 69 -9.67 -0.71 4.75
N ALA A 70 -9.64 0.11 5.80
CA ALA A 70 -8.42 0.69 6.33
C ALA A 70 -8.38 0.46 7.83
N PHE A 71 -7.30 -0.15 8.31
CA PHE A 71 -7.05 -0.39 9.73
C PHE A 71 -5.73 0.28 10.11
N THR A 72 -5.69 0.88 11.30
CA THR A 72 -4.47 1.47 11.86
C THR A 72 -4.29 0.90 13.25
N PHE A 73 -3.10 0.37 13.54
CA PHE A 73 -2.73 0.07 14.91
C PHE A 73 -2.39 1.38 15.62
N VAL A 74 -2.88 1.52 16.84
CA VAL A 74 -2.66 2.66 17.73
C VAL A 74 -2.09 2.12 19.04
N GLU A 75 -1.08 2.81 19.59
CA GLU A 75 -0.49 2.52 20.92
C GLU A 75 -0.88 3.59 21.93
#